data_AF-A0A804R2B0-F1
#
_entry.id   AF-A0A804R2B0-F1
#
_cell.length_a   1.000
_cell.length_b   1.000
_cell.length_c   1.000
_cell.angle_alpha   90.00
_cell.angle_beta   90.00
_cell.angle_gamma   90.00
#
_symmetry.space_group_name_H-M   'P 1'
#
loop_
_entity.id
_entity.type
_entity.pdbx_description
1 polymer ?
#
loop_
_entity_poly.entity_id
_entity_poly.type
_entity_poly.pdbx_seq_one_letter_code
_entity_poly.pdbx_strand_id
1 'polypeptide(L)'
;MLHYISSSPLRPRFLLLPSPPSNLRFLTMSASPSSSSSRSVRGAAVSVPSLGADEACAVADEAFRRYTSPSLLRRGGVGVAVVWFRNDLRVIDNEALLRAWAASEAVLPVYCVDPRVFAGSTHYFGFPKKGALRAQFLIECLGDLKQSLRKKGLDLLVRHGKPEEILPSIAKAVSAHTIYAHKETCSEELLVERLVSKGLEQVQIAQGGASVPKRPLNPRLQLIWGATMYHIDDLPFPVSSLPDVYTQFRKLNRSAQLGTAPSCQRRSVHPLVPA
;
A
#
# COMPACT_ATOMS: atom_id res chain seq x y z
N MET A 1 60.79 10.70 -25.18
CA MET A 1 60.40 10.17 -26.51
C MET A 1 58.89 10.04 -26.50
N LEU A 2 58.25 10.67 -27.49
CA LEU A 2 56.83 11.03 -27.58
C LEU A 2 55.89 9.85 -27.93
N HIS A 3 54.58 10.16 -27.93
CA HIS A 3 53.36 9.44 -28.39
C HIS A 3 52.58 8.75 -27.25
N TYR A 4 51.52 9.33 -26.64
CA TYR A 4 50.23 9.88 -27.12
C TYR A 4 49.30 8.80 -27.71
N ILE A 5 48.16 8.51 -27.04
CA ILE A 5 46.76 8.66 -27.54
C ILE A 5 45.72 7.79 -26.77
N SER A 6 44.62 8.48 -26.37
CA SER A 6 43.20 8.12 -26.17
C SER A 6 42.70 7.08 -25.15
N SER A 7 42.14 7.60 -24.05
CA SER A 7 40.70 7.91 -23.85
C SER A 7 39.57 6.96 -24.34
N SER A 8 38.79 6.51 -23.34
CA SER A 8 37.30 6.36 -23.31
C SER A 8 36.67 5.00 -23.70
N PRO A 9 35.37 4.74 -23.38
CA PRO A 9 34.99 3.65 -22.47
C PRO A 9 34.06 2.62 -23.14
N LEU A 10 34.02 1.39 -22.62
CA LEU A 10 33.05 0.41 -23.07
C LEU A 10 31.64 0.77 -22.57
N ARG A 11 30.84 1.37 -23.45
CA ARG A 11 29.38 1.52 -23.30
C ARG A 11 28.67 0.17 -23.53
N PRO A 12 27.48 -0.04 -22.95
CA PRO A 12 26.69 -1.25 -23.10
C PRO A 12 26.02 -1.29 -24.48
N ARG A 13 26.03 -2.48 -25.12
CA ARG A 13 25.25 -2.75 -26.35
C ARG A 13 23.75 -2.75 -26.02
N PHE A 14 23.02 -1.86 -26.66
CA PHE A 14 21.57 -1.87 -26.78
C PHE A 14 21.18 -2.48 -28.13
N LEU A 15 20.01 -3.14 -28.14
CA LEU A 15 19.20 -3.61 -29.28
C LEU A 15 19.60 -4.91 -29.98
N LEU A 16 18.80 -5.96 -29.72
CA LEU A 16 18.30 -6.91 -30.72
C LEU A 16 16.99 -7.52 -30.19
N LEU A 17 15.86 -7.08 -30.78
CA LEU A 17 14.55 -7.71 -30.65
C LEU A 17 14.57 -9.09 -31.33
N PRO A 18 13.96 -10.14 -30.75
CA PRO A 18 13.70 -11.37 -31.48
C PRO A 18 12.48 -11.19 -32.39
N SER A 19 12.66 -11.54 -33.67
CA SER A 19 11.63 -11.62 -34.71
C SER A 19 10.55 -12.66 -34.36
N PRO A 20 9.26 -12.43 -34.70
CA PRO A 20 8.22 -13.42 -34.50
C PRO A 20 8.26 -14.50 -35.60
N PRO A 21 7.87 -15.75 -35.29
CA PRO A 21 7.80 -16.82 -36.27
C PRO A 21 6.72 -16.55 -37.32
N SER A 22 7.12 -16.65 -38.57
CA SER A 22 6.29 -16.66 -39.77
C SER A 22 5.48 -17.95 -39.83
N ASN A 23 4.26 -17.92 -39.27
CA ASN A 23 3.08 -18.70 -39.70
C ASN A 23 1.92 -18.49 -38.72
N LEU A 24 1.22 -17.36 -38.83
CA LEU A 24 -0.12 -17.20 -38.27
C LEU A 24 -1.00 -16.57 -39.36
N ARG A 25 -1.87 -17.41 -39.94
CA ARG A 25 -2.92 -16.98 -40.88
C ARG A 25 -3.79 -15.95 -40.17
N PHE A 26 -3.68 -14.69 -40.57
CA PHE A 26 -4.59 -13.64 -40.15
C PHE A 26 -5.94 -13.93 -40.83
N LEU A 27 -6.93 -14.38 -40.06
CA LEU A 27 -8.32 -14.37 -40.51
C LEU A 27 -8.76 -12.91 -40.57
N THR A 28 -8.58 -12.29 -41.74
CA THR A 28 -9.18 -11.01 -42.07
C THR A 28 -10.70 -11.20 -42.15
N MET A 29 -11.40 -10.87 -41.08
CA MET A 29 -12.85 -10.69 -41.13
C MET A 29 -13.13 -9.34 -41.80
N SER A 30 -13.33 -9.37 -43.11
CA SER A 30 -13.92 -8.26 -43.85
C SER A 30 -15.40 -8.15 -43.46
N ALA A 31 -15.73 -7.24 -42.54
CA ALA A 31 -17.10 -6.88 -42.26
C ALA A 31 -17.61 -5.94 -43.36
N SER A 32 -18.29 -6.50 -44.36
CA SER A 32 -19.17 -5.73 -45.24
C SER A 32 -20.31 -5.13 -44.40
N PRO A 33 -20.78 -3.90 -44.69
CA PRO A 33 -21.86 -3.29 -43.93
C PRO A 33 -23.18 -3.95 -44.32
N SER A 34 -23.54 -5.04 -43.65
CA SER A 34 -24.90 -5.56 -43.67
C SER A 34 -25.75 -4.72 -42.72
N SER A 35 -26.74 -4.03 -43.28
CA SER A 35 -27.80 -3.30 -42.59
C SER A 35 -28.64 -4.26 -41.74
N SER A 36 -28.21 -4.47 -40.49
CA SER A 36 -29.06 -5.07 -39.46
C SER A 36 -29.07 -4.15 -38.24
N SER A 37 -30.21 -3.54 -38.01
CA SER A 37 -30.52 -2.63 -36.92
C SER A 37 -30.50 -3.36 -35.56
N SER A 38 -29.34 -3.79 -35.09
CA SER A 38 -29.16 -4.13 -33.69
C SER A 38 -28.89 -2.83 -32.93
N ARG A 39 -29.86 -2.37 -32.14
CA ARG A 39 -29.64 -1.34 -31.12
C ARG A 39 -28.54 -1.85 -30.19
N SER A 40 -27.30 -1.49 -30.47
CA SER A 40 -26.21 -1.54 -29.51
C SER A 40 -26.61 -0.55 -28.42
N VAL A 41 -27.06 -1.06 -27.27
CA VAL A 41 -27.09 -0.28 -26.05
C VAL A 41 -25.63 0.00 -25.71
N ARG A 42 -25.06 1.05 -26.31
CA ARG A 42 -23.80 1.63 -25.86
C ARG A 42 -24.11 2.21 -24.49
N GLY A 43 -23.83 1.45 -23.44
CA GLY A 43 -23.70 2.04 -22.11
C GLY A 43 -22.66 3.15 -22.23
N ALA A 44 -23.09 4.41 -22.04
CA ALA A 44 -22.16 5.53 -22.07
C ALA A 44 -21.23 5.37 -20.87
N ALA A 45 -19.96 5.02 -21.10
CA ALA A 45 -18.95 5.10 -20.06
C ALA A 45 -18.73 6.58 -19.76
N VAL A 46 -18.96 6.98 -18.51
CA VAL A 46 -18.75 8.35 -18.04
C VAL A 46 -17.48 8.38 -17.21
N SER A 47 -16.63 9.39 -17.42
CA SER A 47 -15.45 9.60 -16.59
C SER A 47 -15.87 9.99 -15.18
N VAL A 48 -15.35 9.28 -14.18
CA VAL A 48 -15.56 9.58 -12.77
C VAL A 48 -14.20 9.64 -12.07
N PRO A 49 -13.81 10.77 -11.47
CA PRO A 49 -14.53 12.05 -11.49
C PRO A 49 -14.61 12.67 -12.90
N SER A 50 -15.54 13.61 -13.09
CA SER A 50 -15.68 14.35 -14.35
C SER A 50 -14.63 15.45 -14.54
N LEU A 51 -13.74 15.63 -13.56
CA LEU A 51 -12.69 16.64 -13.56
C LEU A 51 -11.57 16.28 -14.54
N GLY A 52 -10.95 17.29 -15.14
CA GLY A 52 -9.70 17.12 -15.88
C GLY A 52 -8.54 16.71 -14.96
N ALA A 53 -7.47 16.15 -15.52
CA ALA A 53 -6.32 15.69 -14.73
C ALA A 53 -5.66 16.84 -13.93
N ASP A 54 -5.50 18.01 -14.54
CA ASP A 54 -4.91 19.19 -13.89
C ASP A 54 -5.78 19.73 -12.76
N GLU A 55 -7.11 19.78 -12.99
CA GLU A 55 -8.08 20.18 -11.97
C GLU A 55 -8.09 19.21 -10.79
N ALA A 56 -8.09 17.90 -11.07
CA ALA A 56 -8.02 16.87 -10.04
C ALA A 56 -6.72 16.99 -9.21
N CYS A 57 -5.58 17.27 -9.86
CA CYS A 57 -4.32 17.51 -9.16
C CYS A 57 -4.38 18.76 -8.27
N ALA A 58 -4.95 19.87 -8.76
CA ALA A 58 -5.08 21.11 -8.00
C ALA A 58 -5.97 20.90 -6.75
N VAL A 59 -7.10 20.22 -6.91
CA VAL A 59 -8.00 19.87 -5.79
C VAL A 59 -7.29 18.95 -4.79
N ALA A 60 -6.50 17.98 -5.26
CA ALA A 60 -5.73 17.10 -4.39
C ALA A 60 -4.68 17.88 -3.57
N ASP A 61 -3.92 18.77 -4.21
CA ASP A 61 -2.91 19.59 -3.54
C ASP A 61 -3.56 20.55 -2.51
N GLU A 62 -4.73 21.11 -2.83
CA GLU A 62 -5.53 21.89 -1.88
C GLU A 62 -5.99 21.07 -0.68
N ALA A 63 -6.47 19.84 -0.91
CA ALA A 63 -6.83 18.91 0.16
C ALA A 63 -5.64 18.62 1.07
N PHE A 64 -4.46 18.35 0.51
CA PHE A 64 -3.25 18.17 1.32
C PHE A 64 -2.92 19.41 2.15
N ARG A 65 -3.01 20.62 1.58
CA ARG A 65 -2.75 21.87 2.32
C ARG A 65 -3.71 22.04 3.49
N ARG A 66 -4.99 21.71 3.30
CA ARG A 66 -6.02 21.81 4.35
C ARG A 66 -5.76 20.87 5.53
N TYR A 67 -5.28 19.65 5.27
CA TYR A 67 -5.08 18.62 6.28
C TYR A 67 -3.62 18.46 6.75
N THR A 68 -2.69 19.28 6.28
CA THR A 68 -1.30 19.25 6.73
C THR A 68 -1.14 20.13 7.98
N SER A 69 -0.72 19.53 9.11
CA SER A 69 -0.35 20.29 10.31
C SER A 69 1.17 20.53 10.36
N PRO A 70 1.63 21.79 10.50
CA PRO A 70 3.06 22.10 10.62
C PRO A 70 3.68 21.61 11.95
N SER A 71 2.84 21.22 12.91
CA SER A 71 3.28 20.84 14.26
C SER A 71 3.85 19.42 14.38
N LEU A 72 3.70 18.58 13.36
CA LEU A 72 4.15 17.19 13.41
C LEU A 72 5.65 17.01 13.17
N LEU A 73 6.43 18.06 12.92
CA LEU A 73 7.82 17.99 12.44
C LEU A 73 8.87 17.38 13.41
N ARG A 74 8.51 17.01 14.65
CA ARG A 74 9.49 16.39 15.57
C ARG A 74 9.73 14.92 15.21
N ARG A 75 10.83 14.68 14.49
CA ARG A 75 11.44 13.35 14.34
C ARG A 75 12.29 13.04 15.57
N GLY A 76 11.90 12.02 16.32
CA GLY A 76 12.68 11.45 17.43
C GLY A 76 12.87 9.94 17.33
N GLY A 77 12.39 9.33 16.25
CA GLY A 77 12.54 7.92 15.96
C GLY A 77 13.97 7.53 15.58
N VAL A 78 14.29 6.23 15.64
CA VAL A 78 15.62 5.69 15.34
C VAL A 78 15.50 4.58 14.30
N GLY A 79 16.43 4.53 13.34
CA GLY A 79 16.53 3.44 12.37
C GLY A 79 15.49 3.51 11.24
N VAL A 80 15.31 2.37 10.54
CA VAL A 80 14.47 2.26 9.35
C VAL A 80 13.16 1.53 9.66
N ALA A 81 12.03 2.10 9.25
CA ALA A 81 10.73 1.43 9.26
C ALA A 81 10.25 1.14 7.84
N VAL A 82 9.53 0.03 7.67
CA VAL A 82 8.85 -0.30 6.41
C VAL A 82 7.36 -0.05 6.58
N VAL A 83 6.73 0.59 5.61
CA VAL A 83 5.26 0.73 5.56
C VAL A 83 4.74 -0.15 4.44
N TRP A 84 4.07 -1.24 4.82
CA TRP A 84 3.46 -2.16 3.87
C TRP A 84 2.04 -1.72 3.53
N PHE A 85 1.90 -1.18 2.32
CA PHE A 85 0.63 -0.79 1.71
C PHE A 85 -0.12 -1.99 1.13
N ARG A 86 -1.44 -1.99 1.30
CA ARG A 86 -2.38 -3.01 0.83
C ARG A 86 -3.59 -2.35 0.15
N ASN A 87 -4.73 -2.27 0.83
CA ASN A 87 -5.94 -1.61 0.35
C ASN A 87 -6.02 -0.13 0.78
N ASP A 88 -5.00 0.36 1.49
CA ASP A 88 -4.88 1.68 2.10
C ASP A 88 -3.97 2.61 1.27
N LEU A 89 -4.19 2.66 -0.05
CA LEU A 89 -3.36 3.38 -1.01
C LEU A 89 -3.56 4.91 -0.95
N ARG A 90 -3.27 5.50 0.21
CA ARG A 90 -3.44 6.93 0.50
C ARG A 90 -2.36 7.45 1.43
N VAL A 91 -2.12 8.76 1.35
CA VAL A 91 -1.21 9.46 2.26
C VAL A 91 -1.97 10.22 3.35
N ILE A 92 -3.11 10.84 3.00
CA ILE A 92 -3.96 11.54 3.97
C ILE A 92 -4.63 10.51 4.88
N ASP A 93 -4.70 10.83 6.18
CA ASP A 93 -5.35 9.99 7.18
C ASP A 93 -4.88 8.52 7.15
N ASN A 94 -3.56 8.36 7.08
CA ASN A 94 -2.90 7.07 7.12
C ASN A 94 -2.09 6.95 8.41
N GLU A 95 -2.69 6.31 9.43
CA GLU A 95 -2.06 6.15 10.73
C GLU A 95 -0.83 5.23 10.67
N ALA A 96 -0.84 4.20 9.81
CA ALA A 96 0.33 3.35 9.62
C ALA A 96 1.54 4.13 9.11
N LEU A 97 1.34 5.01 8.13
CA LEU A 97 2.38 5.90 7.63
C LEU A 97 2.82 6.91 8.69
N LEU A 98 1.87 7.48 9.46
CA LEU A 98 2.17 8.45 10.51
C LEU A 98 2.99 7.83 11.65
N ARG A 99 2.61 6.65 12.15
CA ARG A 99 3.34 5.95 13.21
C ARG A 99 4.73 5.53 12.75
N ALA A 100 4.87 5.04 11.53
CA ALA A 100 6.18 4.75 10.95
C ALA A 100 7.04 6.01 10.85
N TRP A 101 6.47 7.11 10.36
CA TRP A 101 7.18 8.40 10.23
C TRP A 101 7.65 8.96 11.58
N ALA A 102 6.82 8.84 12.63
CA ALA A 102 7.15 9.33 13.96
C ALA A 102 8.21 8.46 14.67
N ALA A 103 8.17 7.14 14.45
CA ALA A 103 9.02 6.17 15.13
C ALA A 103 10.37 5.90 14.45
N SER A 104 10.61 6.39 13.23
CA SER A 104 11.82 6.07 12.45
C SER A 104 12.52 7.28 11.81
N GLU A 105 13.82 7.13 11.55
CA GLU A 105 14.66 8.10 10.80
C GLU A 105 14.50 7.96 9.29
N ALA A 106 14.10 6.78 8.81
CA ALA A 106 13.81 6.55 7.40
C ALA A 106 12.62 5.63 7.26
N VAL A 107 11.73 5.96 6.32
CA VAL A 107 10.53 5.19 6.01
C VAL A 107 10.66 4.63 4.59
N LEU A 108 10.45 3.34 4.44
CA LEU A 108 10.37 2.66 3.15
C LEU A 108 8.93 2.19 2.87
N PRO A 109 8.15 2.94 2.08
CA PRO A 109 6.87 2.47 1.52
C PRO A 109 7.06 1.28 0.59
N VAL A 110 6.32 0.20 0.82
CA VAL A 110 6.37 -1.04 0.03
C VAL A 110 4.96 -1.49 -0.34
N TYR A 111 4.78 -1.87 -1.60
CA TYR A 111 3.59 -2.57 -2.10
C TYR A 111 3.98 -3.91 -2.72
N CYS A 112 3.32 -4.98 -2.31
CA CYS A 112 3.53 -6.33 -2.84
C CYS A 112 2.37 -6.72 -3.77
N VAL A 113 2.68 -6.96 -5.05
CA VAL A 113 1.75 -7.52 -6.04
C VAL A 113 1.67 -9.03 -5.80
N ASP A 114 0.69 -9.44 -5.00
CA ASP A 114 0.54 -10.82 -4.56
C ASP A 114 -0.04 -11.71 -5.68
N PRO A 115 0.68 -12.75 -6.15
CA PRO A 115 0.19 -13.63 -7.22
C PRO A 115 -1.13 -14.32 -6.87
N ARG A 116 -1.42 -14.57 -5.58
CA ARG A 116 -2.70 -15.17 -5.15
C ARG A 116 -3.90 -14.31 -5.50
N VAL A 117 -3.72 -13.00 -5.59
CA VAL A 117 -4.79 -12.03 -5.86
C VAL A 117 -4.99 -11.83 -7.36
N PHE A 118 -3.90 -11.86 -8.15
CA PHE A 118 -3.94 -11.54 -9.58
C PHE A 118 -4.02 -12.78 -10.49
N ALA A 119 -3.39 -13.88 -10.09
CA ALA A 119 -3.39 -15.15 -10.83
C ALA A 119 -4.25 -16.23 -10.15
N GLY A 120 -4.82 -15.94 -8.98
CA GLY A 120 -5.70 -16.85 -8.27
C GLY A 120 -7.13 -16.88 -8.82
N SER A 121 -7.88 -17.88 -8.39
CA SER A 121 -9.29 -18.05 -8.71
C SER A 121 -10.19 -17.82 -7.48
N THR A 122 -11.48 -17.55 -7.71
CA THR A 122 -12.48 -17.50 -6.65
C THR A 122 -12.64 -18.87 -5.99
N HIS A 123 -12.92 -18.84 -4.69
CA HIS A 123 -12.91 -20.03 -3.83
C HIS A 123 -13.81 -21.18 -4.34
N TYR A 124 -15.01 -20.86 -4.82
CA TYR A 124 -16.00 -21.88 -5.20
C TYR A 124 -16.14 -22.11 -6.70
N PHE A 125 -16.05 -21.05 -7.51
CA PHE A 125 -16.49 -21.09 -8.91
C PHE A 125 -15.34 -20.93 -9.92
N GLY A 126 -14.09 -20.83 -9.46
CA GLY A 126 -12.93 -20.83 -10.36
C GLY A 126 -12.73 -19.57 -11.19
N PHE A 127 -13.54 -18.53 -11.02
CA PHE A 127 -13.42 -17.26 -11.77
C PHE A 127 -12.11 -16.53 -11.44
N PRO A 128 -11.57 -15.70 -12.34
CA PRO A 128 -10.42 -14.85 -12.02
C PRO A 128 -10.68 -14.00 -10.78
N LYS A 129 -9.81 -14.09 -9.77
CA LYS A 129 -10.01 -13.42 -8.48
C LYS A 129 -10.01 -11.89 -8.59
N LYS A 130 -9.25 -11.36 -9.55
CA LYS A 130 -9.25 -9.93 -9.89
C LYS A 130 -9.45 -9.76 -11.39
N GLY A 131 -10.57 -9.15 -11.77
CA GLY A 131 -10.87 -8.82 -13.16
C GLY A 131 -10.00 -7.69 -13.71
N ALA A 132 -9.90 -7.60 -15.04
CA ALA A 132 -9.05 -6.65 -15.75
C ALA A 132 -9.32 -5.18 -15.35
N LEU A 133 -10.60 -4.77 -15.24
CA LEU A 133 -10.97 -3.40 -14.87
C LEU A 133 -10.45 -3.00 -13.48
N ARG A 134 -10.60 -3.90 -12.50
CA ARG A 134 -10.12 -3.66 -11.13
C ARG A 134 -8.59 -3.72 -11.05
N ALA A 135 -7.95 -4.53 -11.88
CA ALA A 135 -6.49 -4.56 -11.98
C ALA A 135 -5.94 -3.26 -12.58
N GLN A 136 -6.58 -2.74 -13.63
CA GLN A 136 -6.23 -1.45 -14.22
C GLN A 136 -6.39 -0.31 -13.20
N PHE A 137 -7.54 -0.23 -12.53
CA PHE A 137 -7.77 0.77 -11.48
C PHE A 137 -6.71 0.73 -10.39
N LEU A 138 -6.27 -0.47 -9.99
CA LEU A 138 -5.21 -0.61 -9.01
C LEU A 138 -3.85 -0.11 -9.51
N ILE A 139 -3.51 -0.34 -10.79
CA ILE A 139 -2.28 0.20 -11.38
C ILE A 139 -2.31 1.74 -11.34
N GLU A 140 -3.45 2.33 -11.67
CA GLU A 140 -3.68 3.79 -11.60
C GLU A 140 -3.51 4.29 -10.15
N CYS A 141 -4.12 3.62 -9.16
CA CYS A 141 -3.93 3.96 -7.74
C CYS A 141 -2.47 3.86 -7.27
N LEU A 142 -1.72 2.86 -7.73
CA LEU A 142 -0.30 2.72 -7.38
C LEU A 142 0.56 3.81 -8.04
N GLY A 143 0.22 4.21 -9.26
CA GLY A 143 0.85 5.34 -9.95
C GLY A 143 0.65 6.64 -9.18
N ASP A 144 -0.59 6.93 -8.80
CA ASP A 144 -0.95 8.12 -8.03
C ASP A 144 -0.30 8.13 -6.63
N LEU A 145 -0.37 7.02 -5.89
CA LEU A 145 0.27 6.90 -4.57
C LEU A 145 1.77 7.15 -4.67
N LYS A 146 2.44 6.59 -5.68
CA LYS A 146 3.87 6.79 -5.91
C LYS A 146 4.20 8.25 -6.18
N GLN A 147 3.43 8.93 -7.03
CA GLN A 147 3.60 10.36 -7.29
C GLN A 147 3.37 11.20 -6.02
N SER A 148 2.31 10.91 -5.27
CA SER A 148 1.98 11.57 -4.00
C SER A 148 3.07 11.41 -2.93
N LEU A 149 3.69 10.23 -2.83
CA LEU A 149 4.81 9.98 -1.92
C LEU A 149 6.08 10.73 -2.37
N ARG A 150 6.36 10.78 -3.68
CA ARG A 150 7.49 11.52 -4.26
C ARG A 150 7.42 13.02 -4.01
N LYS A 151 6.23 13.62 -4.12
CA LYS A 151 5.99 15.03 -3.73
C LYS A 151 6.39 15.32 -2.27
N LYS A 152 6.45 14.30 -1.41
CA LYS A 152 6.81 14.40 0.02
C LYS A 152 8.21 13.85 0.34
N GLY A 153 9.04 13.58 -0.68
CA GLY A 153 10.41 13.09 -0.49
C GLY A 153 10.55 11.60 -0.18
N LEU A 154 9.49 10.82 -0.37
CA LEU A 154 9.51 9.35 -0.28
C LEU A 154 9.42 8.73 -1.68
N ASP A 155 9.51 7.41 -1.78
CA ASP A 155 9.16 6.67 -3.01
C ASP A 155 8.43 5.39 -2.65
N LEU A 156 7.72 4.79 -3.62
CA LEU A 156 7.01 3.52 -3.45
C LEU A 156 7.79 2.37 -4.10
N LEU A 157 8.23 1.42 -3.27
CA LEU A 157 8.83 0.17 -3.74
C LEU A 157 7.74 -0.85 -4.08
N VAL A 158 7.57 -1.16 -5.37
CA VAL A 158 6.63 -2.18 -5.84
C VAL A 158 7.39 -3.46 -6.16
N ARG A 159 6.97 -4.59 -5.57
CA ARG A 159 7.56 -5.92 -5.83
C ARG A 159 6.47 -6.93 -6.16
N HIS A 160 6.77 -7.86 -7.06
CA HIS A 160 5.87 -8.95 -7.41
C HIS A 160 6.26 -10.21 -6.64
N GLY A 161 5.28 -10.84 -5.98
CA GLY A 161 5.49 -12.03 -5.17
C GLY A 161 4.72 -11.96 -3.85
N LYS A 162 4.91 -13.00 -3.02
CA LYS A 162 4.17 -13.13 -1.76
C LYS A 162 4.74 -12.18 -0.68
N PRO A 163 3.90 -11.44 0.05
CA PRO A 163 4.35 -10.55 1.12
C PRO A 163 5.19 -11.26 2.19
N GLU A 164 4.86 -12.50 2.53
CA GLU A 164 5.58 -13.31 3.53
C GLU A 164 7.00 -13.72 3.11
N GLU A 165 7.34 -13.63 1.81
CA GLU A 165 8.69 -13.88 1.31
C GLU A 165 9.44 -12.54 1.12
N ILE A 166 8.74 -11.54 0.56
CA ILE A 166 9.31 -10.23 0.21
C ILE A 166 9.61 -9.39 1.44
N LEU A 167 8.66 -9.26 2.37
CA LEU A 167 8.78 -8.35 3.51
C LEU A 167 9.92 -8.75 4.46
N PRO A 168 10.11 -10.05 4.82
CA PRO A 168 11.27 -10.45 5.61
C PRO A 168 12.60 -10.19 4.90
N SER A 169 12.65 -10.43 3.57
CA SER A 169 13.84 -10.13 2.78
C SER A 169 14.17 -8.63 2.76
N ILE A 170 13.16 -7.76 2.60
CA ILE A 170 13.34 -6.31 2.62
C ILE A 170 13.77 -5.86 4.01
N ALA A 171 13.10 -6.35 5.07
CA ALA A 171 13.43 -5.98 6.44
C ALA A 171 14.88 -6.32 6.80
N LYS A 172 15.37 -7.48 6.34
CA LYS A 172 16.79 -7.85 6.49
C LYS A 172 17.71 -6.91 5.71
N ALA A 173 17.39 -6.62 4.45
CA ALA A 173 18.24 -5.81 3.57
C ALA A 173 18.41 -4.36 4.07
N VAL A 174 17.35 -3.76 4.61
CA VAL A 174 17.38 -2.36 5.10
C VAL A 174 17.54 -2.27 6.62
N SER A 175 17.77 -3.41 7.30
CA SER A 175 17.83 -3.50 8.76
C SER A 175 16.63 -2.83 9.45
N ALA A 176 15.43 -3.09 8.93
CA ALA A 176 14.21 -2.48 9.43
C ALA A 176 13.86 -2.98 10.84
N HIS A 177 13.53 -2.07 11.76
CA HIS A 177 13.13 -2.44 13.11
C HIS A 177 11.64 -2.87 13.18
N THR A 178 10.77 -2.21 12.39
CA THR A 178 9.32 -2.46 12.40
C THR A 178 8.76 -2.36 10.99
N ILE A 179 7.83 -3.26 10.67
CA ILE A 179 6.94 -3.18 9.51
C ILE A 179 5.56 -2.72 10.00
N TYR A 180 5.09 -1.60 9.50
CA TYR A 180 3.77 -1.05 9.76
C TYR A 180 2.81 -1.41 8.63
N ALA A 181 1.60 -1.84 8.95
CA ALA A 181 0.53 -2.05 7.97
C ALA A 181 -0.83 -1.81 8.63
N HIS A 182 -1.86 -1.54 7.82
CA HIS A 182 -3.22 -1.59 8.35
C HIS A 182 -3.69 -3.04 8.60
N LYS A 183 -4.44 -3.20 9.68
CA LYS A 183 -5.06 -4.45 10.12
C LYS A 183 -6.25 -4.77 9.23
N GLU A 184 -6.33 -6.00 8.77
CA GLU A 184 -7.46 -6.51 8.00
C GLU A 184 -8.24 -7.57 8.79
N THR A 185 -9.43 -7.91 8.31
CA THR A 185 -10.41 -8.72 9.05
C THR A 185 -10.78 -10.03 8.36
N CYS A 186 -10.62 -10.14 7.05
CA CYS A 186 -11.02 -11.31 6.27
C CYS A 186 -9.97 -12.44 6.32
N SER A 187 -10.42 -13.68 6.06
CA SER A 187 -9.62 -14.90 6.31
C SER A 187 -8.31 -14.97 5.52
N GLU A 188 -8.34 -14.61 4.24
CA GLU A 188 -7.17 -14.64 3.37
C GLU A 188 -6.13 -13.61 3.82
N GLU A 189 -6.59 -12.40 4.12
CA GLU A 189 -5.79 -11.30 4.63
C GLU A 189 -5.14 -11.64 5.98
N LEU A 190 -5.90 -12.22 6.90
CA LEU A 190 -5.39 -12.66 8.21
C LEU A 190 -4.38 -13.79 8.07
N LEU A 191 -4.53 -14.68 7.09
CA LEU A 191 -3.53 -15.73 6.81
C LEU A 191 -2.21 -15.09 6.39
N VAL A 192 -2.23 -14.11 5.48
CA VAL A 192 -1.02 -13.41 5.03
C VAL A 192 -0.35 -12.70 6.20
N GLU A 193 -1.10 -12.00 7.06
CA GLU A 193 -0.55 -11.34 8.25
C GLU A 193 0.17 -12.34 9.18
N ARG A 194 -0.42 -13.53 9.41
CA ARG A 194 0.21 -14.59 10.21
C ARG A 194 1.49 -15.10 9.56
N LEU A 195 1.50 -15.31 8.25
CA LEU A 195 2.67 -15.79 7.52
C LEU A 195 3.80 -14.76 7.51
N VAL A 196 3.48 -13.47 7.33
CA VAL A 196 4.45 -12.38 7.43
C VAL A 196 5.04 -12.32 8.83
N SER A 197 4.22 -12.38 9.88
CA SER A 197 4.71 -12.39 11.27
C SER A 197 5.70 -13.52 11.52
N LYS A 198 5.36 -14.76 11.12
CA LYS A 198 6.26 -15.91 11.20
C LYS A 198 7.54 -15.75 10.39
N GLY A 199 7.44 -15.16 9.19
CA GLY A 199 8.61 -14.89 8.35
C GLY A 199 9.58 -13.89 9.00
N LEU A 200 9.06 -12.87 9.69
CA LEU A 200 9.88 -11.87 10.38
C LEU A 200 10.55 -12.44 11.64
N GLU A 201 9.91 -13.37 12.35
CA GLU A 201 10.51 -14.06 13.50
C GLU A 201 11.78 -14.85 13.13
N GLN A 202 11.87 -15.31 11.88
CA GLN A 202 13.02 -16.06 11.36
C GLN A 202 14.17 -15.14 10.91
N VAL A 203 13.94 -13.83 10.80
CA VAL A 203 14.96 -12.88 10.35
C VAL A 203 15.80 -12.41 11.54
N GLN A 204 17.11 -12.65 11.44
CA GLN A 204 18.09 -12.08 12.34
C GLN A 204 18.83 -10.93 11.64
N ILE A 205 18.72 -9.73 12.22
CA ILE A 205 19.49 -8.56 11.79
C ILE A 205 20.73 -8.47 12.67
N ALA A 206 21.91 -8.66 12.06
CA ALA A 206 23.19 -8.41 12.71
C ALA A 206 23.44 -6.90 12.76
N GLN A 207 23.49 -6.31 13.95
CA GLN A 207 23.89 -4.91 14.08
C GLN A 207 25.42 -4.82 14.05
N GLY A 208 25.97 -4.17 13.03
CA GLY A 208 27.40 -3.87 12.91
C GLY A 208 27.78 -2.60 13.68
N GLY A 209 28.54 -2.76 14.76
CA GLY A 209 29.15 -1.65 15.50
C GLY A 209 30.09 -2.18 16.59
N ALA A 210 31.38 -1.82 16.51
CA ALA A 210 32.49 -2.40 17.27
C ALA A 210 32.55 -2.09 18.78
N SER A 211 31.44 -1.78 19.46
CA SER A 211 31.53 -1.34 20.87
C SER A 211 30.43 -1.81 21.85
N VAL A 212 29.34 -2.47 21.42
CA VAL A 212 28.38 -3.06 22.38
C VAL A 212 27.70 -4.29 21.76
N PRO A 213 27.68 -5.47 22.42
CA PRO A 213 26.92 -6.61 21.96
C PRO A 213 25.42 -6.33 22.17
N LYS A 214 24.75 -5.72 21.19
CA LYS A 214 23.28 -5.65 21.17
C LYS A 214 22.73 -6.98 20.65
N ARG A 215 21.77 -7.56 21.38
CA ARG A 215 21.01 -8.75 20.95
C ARG A 215 20.50 -8.54 19.51
N PRO A 216 20.49 -9.58 18.66
CA PRO A 216 19.84 -9.50 17.35
C PRO A 216 18.38 -9.06 17.55
N LEU A 217 17.99 -7.98 16.89
CA LEU A 217 16.62 -7.49 16.94
C LEU A 217 15.85 -8.09 15.77
N ASN A 218 14.81 -8.85 16.07
CA ASN A 218 13.91 -9.34 15.03
C ASN A 218 12.94 -8.20 14.66
N PRO A 219 12.72 -7.94 13.35
CA PRO A 219 11.72 -6.99 12.92
C PRO A 219 10.35 -7.33 13.49
N ARG A 220 9.60 -6.34 13.97
CA ARG A 220 8.22 -6.54 14.45
C ARG A 220 7.20 -6.15 13.39
N LEU A 221 6.11 -6.90 13.29
CA LEU A 221 4.94 -6.50 12.50
C LEU A 221 3.95 -5.73 13.41
N GLN A 222 3.69 -4.47 13.09
CA GLN A 222 2.71 -3.65 13.79
C GLN A 222 1.50 -3.39 12.89
N LEU A 223 0.38 -4.00 13.25
CA LEU A 223 -0.90 -3.87 12.55
C LEU A 223 -1.76 -2.79 13.22
N ILE A 224 -2.22 -1.82 12.45
CA ILE A 224 -2.97 -0.65 12.94
C ILE A 224 -4.39 -0.67 12.38
N TRP A 225 -5.38 -0.45 13.23
CA TRP A 225 -6.77 -0.34 12.78
C TRP A 225 -6.99 1.01 12.09
N GLY A 226 -7.64 1.05 10.92
CA GLY A 226 -7.79 2.32 10.18
C GLY A 226 -8.74 2.32 8.97
N ALA A 227 -9.58 1.30 8.81
CA ALA A 227 -10.50 1.20 7.67
C ALA A 227 -11.90 1.76 7.95
N THR A 228 -12.28 1.94 9.22
CA THR A 228 -13.64 2.27 9.64
C THR A 228 -13.75 3.69 10.17
N MET A 229 -14.92 4.32 9.95
CA MET A 229 -15.21 5.66 10.46
C MET A 229 -15.29 5.73 11.99
N TYR A 230 -15.87 4.71 12.63
CA TYR A 230 -15.76 4.51 14.07
C TYR A 230 -14.54 3.64 14.35
N HIS A 231 -13.61 4.11 15.15
CA HIS A 231 -12.46 3.30 15.55
C HIS A 231 -12.95 2.12 16.42
N ILE A 232 -12.33 0.95 16.29
CA ILE A 232 -12.73 -0.26 17.02
C ILE A 232 -12.71 -0.07 18.54
N ASP A 233 -11.69 0.64 19.05
CA ASP A 233 -11.54 0.95 20.47
C ASP A 233 -12.54 2.00 20.99
N ASP A 234 -13.22 2.74 20.10
CA ASP A 234 -14.20 3.77 20.48
C ASP A 234 -15.64 3.24 20.43
N LEU A 235 -15.83 1.94 20.15
CA LEU A 235 -17.15 1.32 20.16
C LEU A 235 -17.65 1.15 21.61
N PRO A 236 -18.94 1.41 21.89
CA PRO A 236 -19.53 1.26 23.22
C PRO A 236 -19.81 -0.21 23.60
N PHE A 237 -19.35 -1.16 22.79
CA PHE A 237 -19.49 -2.60 22.97
C PHE A 237 -18.28 -3.30 22.33
N PRO A 238 -17.89 -4.49 22.81
CA PRO A 238 -16.89 -5.31 22.14
C PRO A 238 -17.45 -5.87 20.82
N VAL A 239 -16.56 -6.16 19.87
CA VAL A 239 -16.94 -6.70 18.54
C VAL A 239 -17.67 -8.05 18.64
N SER A 240 -17.41 -8.84 19.69
CA SER A 240 -18.13 -10.08 19.98
C SER A 240 -19.62 -9.88 20.27
N SER A 241 -20.00 -8.66 20.66
CA SER A 241 -21.37 -8.27 21.01
C SER A 241 -21.93 -7.24 20.02
N LEU A 242 -21.45 -7.27 18.78
CA LEU A 242 -21.94 -6.40 17.71
C LEU A 242 -23.44 -6.70 17.46
N PRO A 243 -24.33 -5.68 17.45
CA PRO A 243 -25.74 -5.92 17.21
C PRO A 243 -26.00 -6.49 15.80
N ASP A 244 -26.79 -7.56 15.72
CA ASP A 244 -27.19 -8.17 14.44
C ASP A 244 -28.05 -7.23 13.57
N VAL A 245 -28.69 -6.24 14.20
CA VAL A 245 -29.50 -5.24 13.51
C VAL A 245 -28.73 -3.93 13.37
N TYR A 246 -28.44 -3.52 12.14
CA TYR A 246 -27.70 -2.29 11.81
C TYR A 246 -28.25 -1.03 12.51
N THR A 247 -29.58 -0.91 12.62
CA THR A 247 -30.19 0.27 13.24
C THR A 247 -29.87 0.38 14.74
N GLN A 248 -29.68 -0.74 15.43
CA GLN A 248 -29.24 -0.77 16.84
C GLN A 248 -27.78 -0.33 16.94
N PHE A 249 -26.89 -0.90 16.11
CA PHE A 249 -25.49 -0.47 15.99
C PHE A 249 -25.37 1.05 15.80
N ARG A 250 -26.11 1.60 14.82
CA ARG A 250 -26.07 3.03 14.51
C ARG A 250 -26.55 3.90 15.67
N LYS A 251 -27.62 3.49 16.36
CA LYS A 251 -28.17 4.24 17.51
C LYS A 251 -27.19 4.25 18.67
N LEU A 252 -26.65 3.09 19.04
CA LEU A 252 -25.68 2.96 20.14
C LEU A 252 -24.46 3.85 19.93
N ASN A 253 -23.86 3.82 18.73
CA ASN A 253 -22.68 4.65 18.43
C ASN A 253 -23.00 6.15 18.40
N ARG A 254 -24.16 6.55 17.88
CA ARG A 254 -24.59 7.96 17.90
C ARG A 254 -24.78 8.45 19.34
N SER A 255 -25.49 7.69 20.16
CA SER A 255 -25.74 8.03 21.57
C SER A 255 -24.44 8.09 22.39
N ALA A 256 -23.52 7.16 22.16
CA ALA A 256 -22.21 7.18 22.81
C ALA A 256 -21.42 8.46 22.49
N GLN A 257 -21.41 8.90 21.22
CA GLN A 257 -20.74 10.14 20.81
C GLN A 257 -21.38 11.42 21.37
N LEU A 258 -22.69 11.41 21.65
CA LEU A 258 -23.41 12.54 22.25
C LEU A 258 -23.25 12.60 23.79
N GLY A 259 -23.07 11.46 24.45
CA GLY A 259 -22.90 11.36 25.91
C GLY A 259 -21.48 11.69 26.39
N THR A 260 -20.48 11.46 25.55
CA THR A 260 -19.11 11.97 25.76
C THR A 260 -18.98 13.29 25.02
N ALA A 261 -19.13 14.44 25.70
CA ALA A 261 -18.58 15.68 25.17
C ALA A 261 -17.12 15.39 24.78
N PRO A 262 -16.67 15.73 23.56
CA PRO A 262 -15.31 15.44 23.17
C PRO A 262 -14.43 16.37 23.99
N SER A 263 -13.93 15.88 25.13
CA SER A 263 -12.58 16.25 25.49
C SER A 263 -11.77 15.80 24.30
N CYS A 264 -11.37 16.74 23.46
CA CYS A 264 -10.21 16.62 22.61
C CYS A 264 -9.00 16.46 23.54
N GLN A 265 -8.98 15.38 24.32
CA GLN A 265 -7.75 14.81 24.79
C GLN A 265 -7.14 14.30 23.51
N ARG A 266 -6.28 15.15 22.90
CA ARG A 266 -5.08 14.71 22.21
C ARG A 266 -4.72 13.38 22.84
N ARG A 267 -4.96 12.26 22.15
CA ARG A 267 -4.42 10.98 22.61
C ARG A 267 -2.93 11.27 22.74
N SER A 268 -2.47 11.37 23.99
CA SER A 268 -1.07 11.34 24.32
C SER A 268 -0.57 10.12 23.59
N VAL A 269 0.34 10.33 22.65
CA VAL A 269 1.13 9.26 22.06
C VAL A 269 1.65 8.50 23.27
N HIS A 270 1.08 7.33 23.57
CA HIS A 270 1.46 6.59 24.77
C HIS A 270 2.99 6.50 24.73
N PRO A 271 3.70 7.01 25.76
CA PRO A 271 5.15 6.94 25.76
C PRO A 271 5.51 5.47 25.64
N LEU A 272 6.38 5.19 24.67
CA LEU A 272 7.03 3.90 24.50
C LEU A 272 7.46 3.42 25.89
N VAL A 273 6.81 2.36 26.38
CA VAL A 273 7.21 1.73 27.64
C VAL A 273 8.65 1.24 27.43
N PRO A 274 9.65 1.73 28.18
CA PRO A 274 10.99 1.20 28.11
C PRO A 274 11.11 0.01 29.08
N ALA A 275 11.36 -1.18 28.54
CA ALA A 275 12.14 -2.25 29.14
C ALA A 275 12.61 -3.21 28.04
#